data_AF-C7J4E4-F1
#
_entry.id   AF-C7J4E4-F1
#
_cell.length_a   1.000
_cell.length_b   1.000
_cell.length_c   1.000
_cell.angle_alpha   90.00
_cell.angle_beta   90.00
_cell.angle_gamma   90.00
#
_symmetry.space_group_name_H-M   'P 1'
#
loop_
_entity.id
_entity.type
_entity.pdbx_description
1 polymer ?
#
loop_
_entity_poly.entity_id
_entity_poly.type
_entity_poly.pdbx_seq_one_letter_code
_entity_poly.pdbx_strand_id
1 'polypeptide(L)'
;MASHIHAAAAGDLPLTGMHDLRLRPRLLRRVLAECLPLPDPAADLQPTRSPADLARALSAVREQGLLAVEGAADPGLLEEWSAAVDAWVDRLVALLASDREHSCWVGTSFLGLTFEECSEDRFANSYSFWFEKIMKKIKVPSSNKMVSIATCTAMASLFMRLAKFSNLKDEATLLAQKVVQPLLRLLDKDGSVAEKATDLLGLIMKLFPSSVYRHFNKVESIIAAKIMSGQCNLQHSKKLASTLALLPCVRVSHNSLSLMIQKILVVVNNLLNGYTGFELMPLISPGSKPPPLSGGQTTYGDWNFHSAKKFCTFAVPTISALIHCCSMMLTTSYPIQCLRW
;
A
#
# COMPACT_ATOMS: atom_id res chain seq x y z
N MET A 1 5.37 7.01 -46.54
CA MET A 1 5.72 8.39 -46.90
C MET A 1 6.47 9.02 -45.74
N ALA A 2 7.76 9.32 -45.97
CA ALA A 2 8.66 10.25 -45.27
C ALA A 2 8.55 10.42 -43.74
N SER A 3 9.57 10.00 -43.00
CA SER A 3 10.77 10.83 -42.78
C SER A 3 11.80 10.11 -41.90
N HIS A 4 13.03 10.08 -42.38
CA HIS A 4 14.23 9.65 -41.69
C HIS A 4 14.62 10.66 -40.61
N ILE A 5 15.04 10.16 -39.44
CA ILE A 5 16.11 10.77 -38.64
C ILE A 5 17.05 9.65 -38.20
N HIS A 6 18.14 9.49 -38.93
CA HIS A 6 19.37 8.84 -38.46
C HIS A 6 20.22 9.90 -37.75
N ALA A 7 20.60 9.65 -36.50
CA ALA A 7 21.80 10.18 -35.85
C ALA A 7 22.11 9.22 -34.70
N ALA A 8 23.03 8.27 -34.84
CA ALA A 8 24.49 8.43 -34.78
C ALA A 8 25.01 7.85 -33.44
N ALA A 9 25.52 6.61 -33.55
CA ALA A 9 26.67 6.04 -32.85
C ALA A 9 26.96 6.43 -31.38
N ALA A 10 26.71 5.48 -30.48
CA ALA A 10 27.60 5.20 -29.34
C ALA A 10 27.38 3.72 -28.96
N GLY A 11 28.47 2.96 -28.89
CA GLY A 11 28.47 1.51 -28.98
C GLY A 11 27.87 0.78 -27.79
N ASP A 12 27.18 -0.32 -28.11
CA ASP A 12 26.89 -1.42 -27.20
C ASP A 12 28.21 -2.03 -26.71
N LEU A 13 28.64 -1.65 -25.52
CA LEU A 13 29.66 -2.35 -24.75
C LEU A 13 29.00 -2.89 -23.46
N PRO A 14 29.04 -4.21 -23.20
CA PRO A 14 28.43 -4.77 -22.00
C PRO A 14 29.26 -4.36 -20.77
N LEU A 15 28.69 -3.53 -19.89
CA LEU A 15 29.30 -3.01 -18.65
C LEU A 15 29.37 -4.07 -17.53
N THR A 16 29.70 -5.32 -17.82
CA THR A 16 29.71 -6.42 -16.84
C THR A 16 30.99 -6.46 -15.96
N GLY A 17 31.78 -5.38 -15.93
CA GLY A 17 33.06 -5.30 -15.20
C GLY A 17 33.21 -4.07 -14.28
N MET A 18 32.17 -3.26 -14.08
CA MET A 18 32.26 -1.97 -13.35
C MET A 18 31.79 -2.01 -11.89
N HIS A 19 31.78 -3.18 -11.25
CA HIS A 19 31.39 -3.34 -9.84
C HIS A 19 32.55 -3.12 -8.86
N ASP A 20 33.37 -2.07 -9.04
CA ASP A 20 34.32 -1.70 -8.01
C ASP A 20 33.55 -1.09 -6.81
N LEU A 21 33.51 -1.83 -5.70
CA LEU A 21 32.88 -1.38 -4.45
C LEU A 21 33.39 -0.01 -4.01
N ARG A 22 34.64 0.34 -4.36
CA ARG A 22 35.27 1.65 -4.07
C ARG A 22 34.61 2.83 -4.76
N LEU A 23 33.89 2.60 -5.85
CA LEU A 23 33.21 3.67 -6.60
C LEU A 23 31.80 3.96 -6.06
N ARG A 24 31.16 3.00 -5.38
CA ARG A 24 29.77 3.16 -4.92
C ARG A 24 29.53 4.40 -4.06
N PRO A 25 30.38 4.73 -3.05
CA PRO A 25 30.17 5.93 -2.22
C PRO A 25 30.22 7.22 -3.05
N ARG A 26 31.14 7.28 -4.03
CA ARG A 26 31.31 8.45 -4.92
C ARG A 26 30.14 8.58 -5.89
N LEU A 27 29.68 7.46 -6.45
CA LEU A 27 28.51 7.42 -7.34
C LEU A 27 27.24 7.83 -6.60
N LEU A 28 27.02 7.33 -5.37
CA LEU A 28 25.86 7.70 -4.57
C LEU A 28 25.84 9.21 -4.25
N ARG A 29 26.99 9.78 -3.86
CA ARG A 29 27.12 11.24 -3.64
C ARG A 29 26.86 12.04 -4.93
N ARG A 30 27.31 11.54 -6.08
CA ARG A 30 27.05 12.17 -7.38
C ARG A 30 25.56 12.15 -7.74
N VAL A 31 24.89 11.01 -7.57
CA VAL A 31 23.43 10.90 -7.77
C VAL A 31 22.68 11.86 -6.84
N LEU A 32 23.10 11.95 -5.57
CA LEU A 32 22.52 12.87 -4.59
C LEU A 32 22.64 14.36 -5.00
N ALA A 33 23.76 14.74 -5.61
CA ALA A 33 24.02 16.10 -6.05
C ALA A 33 23.31 16.44 -7.37
N GLU A 34 23.38 15.55 -8.35
CA GLU A 34 22.92 15.80 -9.72
C GLU A 34 21.43 15.51 -9.91
N CYS A 35 20.89 14.52 -9.21
CA CYS A 35 19.57 13.98 -9.53
C CYS A 35 18.48 14.31 -8.51
N LEU A 36 18.83 14.48 -7.23
CA LEU A 36 17.87 14.81 -6.18
C LEU A 36 17.78 16.33 -5.93
N PRO A 37 16.59 16.86 -5.62
CA PRO A 37 16.43 18.27 -5.27
C PRO A 37 17.07 18.59 -3.91
N LEU A 38 17.31 19.89 -3.66
CA LEU A 38 17.69 20.40 -2.34
C LEU A 38 16.41 20.64 -1.49
N PRO A 39 16.47 20.46 -0.15
CA PRO A 39 15.30 20.61 0.74
C PRO A 39 14.77 22.05 0.85
N ASP A 40 15.69 23.01 0.86
CA ASP A 40 15.42 24.44 0.96
C ASP A 40 16.10 25.18 -0.19
N PRO A 41 15.35 25.50 -1.25
CA PRO A 41 15.86 26.26 -2.38
C PRO A 41 15.62 27.75 -2.13
N ALA A 42 16.14 28.32 -1.04
CA ALA A 42 16.22 29.78 -0.80
C ALA A 42 16.95 30.58 -1.92
N ALA A 43 17.19 29.96 -3.08
CA ALA A 43 17.38 30.58 -4.36
C ALA A 43 16.22 30.14 -5.27
N ASP A 44 15.29 31.05 -5.60
CA ASP A 44 14.21 30.89 -6.59
C ASP A 44 14.70 30.60 -8.04
N LEU A 45 15.86 29.99 -8.19
CA LEU A 45 16.62 29.83 -9.43
C LEU A 45 16.95 28.39 -9.79
N GLN A 46 16.73 27.41 -8.91
CA GLN A 46 16.93 26.00 -9.31
C GLN A 46 15.62 25.37 -9.79
N PRO A 47 15.56 24.92 -11.06
CA PRO A 47 14.41 24.19 -11.55
C PRO A 47 14.24 22.90 -10.73
N THR A 48 12.98 22.54 -10.48
CA THR A 48 12.62 21.21 -10.01
C THR A 48 13.35 20.17 -10.87
N ARG A 49 14.06 19.23 -10.24
CA ARG A 49 14.76 18.15 -10.95
C ARG A 49 13.79 17.46 -11.92
N SER A 50 14.26 17.20 -13.13
CA SER A 50 13.40 16.63 -14.16
C SER A 50 12.97 15.21 -13.77
N PRO A 51 11.82 14.72 -14.25
CA PRO A 51 11.45 13.32 -14.09
C PRO A 51 12.53 12.35 -14.62
N ALA A 52 13.28 12.75 -15.65
CA ALA A 52 14.40 11.99 -16.18
C ALA A 52 15.57 11.87 -15.18
N ASP A 53 15.87 12.93 -14.43
CA ASP A 53 16.90 12.90 -13.39
C ASP A 53 16.49 11.98 -12.22
N LEU A 54 15.22 12.04 -11.81
CA LEU A 54 14.70 11.13 -10.78
C LEU A 54 14.71 9.67 -11.27
N ALA A 55 14.35 9.42 -12.52
CA ALA A 55 14.44 8.09 -13.13
C ALA A 55 15.89 7.58 -13.18
N ARG A 56 16.85 8.46 -13.49
CA ARG A 56 18.29 8.13 -13.45
C ARG A 56 18.75 7.78 -12.05
N ALA A 57 18.31 8.53 -11.03
CA ALA A 57 18.60 8.20 -9.63
C ALA A 57 18.03 6.84 -9.23
N LEU A 58 16.78 6.56 -9.60
CA LEU A 58 16.11 5.29 -9.32
C LEU A 58 16.87 4.12 -9.95
N SER A 59 17.19 4.22 -11.24
CA SER A 59 17.95 3.20 -11.99
C SER A 59 19.34 3.00 -11.38
N ALA A 60 20.07 4.09 -11.09
CA ALA A 60 21.38 4.00 -10.47
C ALA A 60 21.35 3.28 -9.11
N VAL A 61 20.39 3.61 -8.24
CA VAL A 61 20.27 2.95 -6.93
C VAL A 61 19.96 1.47 -7.05
N ARG A 62 19.00 1.09 -7.91
CA ARG A 62 18.55 -0.30 -8.07
C ARG A 62 19.55 -1.17 -8.83
N GLU A 63 19.93 -0.74 -10.03
CA GLU A 63 20.72 -1.56 -10.94
C GLU A 63 22.18 -1.68 -10.50
N GLN A 64 22.70 -0.69 -9.77
CA GLN A 64 24.09 -0.67 -9.31
C GLN A 64 24.24 -1.07 -7.84
N GLY A 65 23.13 -1.31 -7.13
CA GLY A 65 23.14 -1.70 -5.71
C GLY A 65 23.84 -0.69 -4.81
N LEU A 66 23.65 0.62 -5.05
CA LEU A 66 24.43 1.67 -4.38
C LEU A 66 24.18 1.74 -2.87
N LEU A 67 23.00 1.29 -2.42
CA LEU A 67 22.59 1.27 -1.01
C LEU A 67 22.86 -0.07 -0.32
N ALA A 68 23.36 -1.07 -1.04
CA ALA A 68 23.75 -2.35 -0.48
C ALA A 68 25.27 -2.43 -0.37
N VAL A 69 25.75 -2.90 0.78
CA VAL A 69 27.14 -3.32 0.97
C VAL A 69 27.13 -4.81 1.28
N GLU A 70 27.80 -5.58 0.42
CA GLU A 70 28.08 -6.98 0.64
C GLU A 70 29.57 -7.19 0.35
N GLY A 71 30.28 -7.86 1.25
CA GLY A 71 31.66 -8.30 1.00
C GLY A 71 32.78 -7.24 1.11
N ALA A 72 32.52 -6.05 1.65
CA ALA A 72 33.58 -5.08 1.94
C ALA A 72 34.39 -5.52 3.19
N ALA A 73 35.60 -6.02 2.97
CA ALA A 73 36.51 -6.42 4.06
C ALA A 73 37.35 -5.24 4.62
N ASP A 74 37.44 -4.13 3.88
CA ASP A 74 38.22 -2.95 4.24
C ASP A 74 37.37 -2.00 5.12
N PRO A 75 37.75 -1.78 6.40
CA PRO A 75 37.03 -0.87 7.30
C PRO A 75 36.90 0.56 6.76
N GLY A 76 37.94 1.08 6.08
CA GLY A 76 37.91 2.46 5.56
C GLY A 76 36.87 2.63 4.45
N LEU A 77 36.75 1.64 3.57
CA LEU A 77 35.72 1.63 2.53
C LEU A 77 34.31 1.53 3.11
N LEU A 78 34.15 0.75 4.19
CA LEU A 78 32.87 0.60 4.87
C LEU A 78 32.42 1.91 5.54
N GLU A 79 33.36 2.64 6.16
CA GLU A 79 33.10 3.98 6.73
C GLU A 79 32.71 5.00 5.64
N GLU A 80 33.47 5.04 4.54
CA GLU A 80 33.16 5.94 3.42
C GLU A 80 31.79 5.67 2.80
N TRP A 81 31.44 4.39 2.67
CA TRP A 81 30.13 3.94 2.19
C TRP A 81 29.03 4.31 3.18
N SER A 82 29.20 4.05 4.48
CA SER A 82 28.21 4.41 5.50
C SER A 82 27.95 5.91 5.46
N ALA A 83 28.99 6.73 5.42
CA ALA A 83 28.87 8.18 5.33
C ALA A 83 28.14 8.65 4.05
N ALA A 84 28.27 7.92 2.93
CA ALA A 84 27.53 8.23 1.70
C ALA A 84 26.05 7.87 1.83
N VAL A 85 25.73 6.73 2.46
CA VAL A 85 24.35 6.32 2.75
C VAL A 85 23.70 7.24 3.77
N ASP A 86 24.43 7.69 4.79
CA ASP A 86 23.97 8.68 5.76
C ASP A 86 23.60 9.99 5.07
N ALA A 87 24.49 10.53 4.23
CA ALA A 87 24.22 11.75 3.46
C ALA A 87 22.99 11.60 2.52
N TRP A 88 22.82 10.42 1.93
CA TRP A 88 21.64 10.08 1.14
C TRP A 88 20.37 10.13 2.00
N VAL A 89 20.34 9.42 3.12
CA VAL A 89 19.19 9.36 4.04
C VAL A 89 18.87 10.74 4.60
N ASP A 90 19.87 11.52 5.01
CA ASP A 90 19.68 12.86 5.56
C ASP A 90 19.02 13.79 4.55
N ARG A 91 19.43 13.73 3.27
CA ARG A 91 18.76 14.49 2.21
C ARG A 91 17.30 14.06 2.05
N LEU A 92 17.02 12.76 2.06
CA LEU A 92 15.66 12.25 1.91
C LEU A 92 14.76 12.66 3.08
N VAL A 93 15.28 12.62 4.30
CA VAL A 93 14.57 13.06 5.51
C VAL A 93 14.29 14.56 5.45
N ALA A 94 15.25 15.37 4.98
CA ALA A 94 15.05 16.80 4.80
C ALA A 94 14.03 17.11 3.69
N LEU A 95 14.07 16.39 2.56
CA LEU A 95 13.08 16.50 1.49
C LEU A 95 11.68 16.10 1.97
N LEU A 96 11.58 15.01 2.73
CA LEU A 96 10.34 14.57 3.35
C LEU A 96 9.80 15.65 4.31
N ALA A 97 10.66 16.33 5.07
CA ALA A 97 10.26 17.38 5.99
C ALA A 97 9.88 18.71 5.29
N SER A 98 10.22 18.90 4.02
CA SER A 98 9.93 20.11 3.26
C SER A 98 8.42 20.38 3.11
N ASP A 99 8.04 21.65 3.13
CA ASP A 99 6.67 22.11 2.87
C ASP A 99 6.30 22.02 1.37
N ARG A 100 7.29 21.89 0.50
CA ARG A 100 7.06 21.73 -0.95
C ARG A 100 6.57 20.31 -1.23
N GLU A 101 5.37 20.21 -1.81
CA GLU A 101 4.75 18.91 -2.09
C GLU A 101 5.61 18.01 -3.00
N HIS A 102 6.28 18.59 -4.00
CA HIS A 102 7.22 17.85 -4.86
C HIS A 102 8.43 17.30 -4.07
N SER A 103 9.07 18.12 -3.24
CA SER A 103 10.18 17.68 -2.39
C SER A 103 9.74 16.59 -1.42
N CYS A 104 8.57 16.76 -0.80
CA CYS A 104 7.99 15.75 0.08
C CYS A 104 7.70 14.44 -0.65
N TRP A 105 7.18 14.50 -1.88
CA TRP A 105 6.95 13.32 -2.72
C TRP A 105 8.25 12.61 -3.08
N VAL A 106 9.30 13.33 -3.49
CA VAL A 106 10.62 12.75 -3.79
C VAL A 106 11.23 12.10 -2.55
N GLY A 107 11.31 12.83 -1.43
CA GLY A 107 11.86 12.32 -0.18
C GLY A 107 11.15 11.06 0.30
N THR A 108 9.81 11.04 0.22
CA THR A 108 9.01 9.87 0.60
C THR A 108 9.23 8.68 -0.33
N SER A 109 9.25 8.91 -1.65
CA SER A 109 9.40 7.84 -2.64
C SER A 109 10.77 7.17 -2.56
N PHE A 110 11.84 7.96 -2.48
CA PHE A 110 13.20 7.43 -2.38
C PHE A 110 13.52 6.85 -0.99
N LEU A 111 12.80 7.25 0.06
CA LEU A 111 12.90 6.58 1.34
C LEU A 111 12.26 5.18 1.26
N GLY A 112 11.14 5.04 0.56
CA GLY A 112 10.57 3.73 0.21
C GLY A 112 11.55 2.84 -0.57
N LEU A 113 12.22 3.41 -1.58
CA LEU A 113 13.30 2.72 -2.31
C LEU A 113 14.44 2.29 -1.37
N THR A 114 14.83 3.15 -0.43
CA THR A 114 15.90 2.84 0.54
C THR A 114 15.54 1.60 1.37
N PHE A 115 14.27 1.40 1.73
CA PHE A 115 13.84 0.20 2.47
C PHE A 115 14.01 -1.09 1.65
N GLU A 116 13.83 -1.01 0.34
CA GLU A 116 13.93 -2.14 -0.57
C GLU A 116 15.40 -2.53 -0.80
N GLU A 117 16.24 -1.51 -1.01
CA GLU A 117 17.59 -1.68 -1.58
C GLU A 117 18.73 -1.60 -0.56
N CYS A 118 18.51 -1.10 0.66
CA CYS A 118 19.59 -1.04 1.65
C CYS A 118 19.95 -2.43 2.20
N SER A 119 21.18 -2.55 2.74
CA SER A 119 21.62 -3.79 3.39
C SER A 119 20.73 -4.15 4.58
N GLU A 120 20.66 -5.43 4.91
CA GLU A 120 19.82 -5.92 6.01
C GLU A 120 20.21 -5.31 7.36
N ASP A 121 21.51 -5.22 7.64
CA ASP A 121 22.04 -4.57 8.84
C ASP A 121 21.61 -3.10 8.91
N ARG A 122 21.79 -2.35 7.81
CA ARG A 122 21.42 -0.94 7.78
C ARG A 122 19.93 -0.74 8.00
N PHE A 123 19.10 -1.58 7.37
CA PHE A 123 17.65 -1.56 7.57
C PHE A 123 17.30 -1.84 9.04
N ALA A 124 17.83 -2.92 9.61
CA ALA A 124 17.56 -3.33 10.99
C ALA A 124 17.94 -2.24 12.01
N ASN A 125 19.01 -1.49 11.75
CA ASN A 125 19.49 -0.41 12.61
C ASN A 125 18.71 0.92 12.45
N SER A 126 18.00 1.13 11.33
CA SER A 126 17.44 2.45 10.99
C SER A 126 15.93 2.50 10.77
N TYR A 127 15.26 1.35 10.60
CA TYR A 127 13.86 1.31 10.16
C TYR A 127 12.91 2.03 11.12
N SER A 128 13.14 1.97 12.43
CA SER A 128 12.29 2.58 13.45
C SER A 128 12.30 4.11 13.33
N PHE A 129 13.48 4.71 13.11
CA PHE A 129 13.64 6.13 12.83
C PHE A 129 12.93 6.53 11.54
N TRP A 130 13.13 5.78 10.46
CA TRP A 130 12.50 6.06 9.17
C TRP A 130 10.97 5.93 9.22
N PHE A 131 10.47 4.91 9.93
CA PHE A 131 9.06 4.71 10.20
C PHE A 131 8.45 5.96 10.84
N GLU A 132 9.06 6.50 11.90
CA GLU A 132 8.53 7.68 12.58
C GLU A 132 8.51 8.93 11.67
N LYS A 133 9.42 9.05 10.69
CA LYS A 133 9.39 10.14 9.70
C LYS A 133 8.19 10.01 8.75
N ILE A 134 7.95 8.83 8.18
CA ILE A 134 6.81 8.60 7.28
C ILE A 134 5.49 8.64 8.07
N MET A 135 5.50 8.16 9.31
CA MET A 135 4.33 8.16 10.20
C MET A 135 3.78 9.57 10.45
N LYS A 136 4.63 10.60 10.46
CA LYS A 136 4.17 11.99 10.54
C LYS A 136 3.33 12.39 9.32
N LYS A 137 3.72 11.94 8.11
CA LYS A 137 3.02 12.24 6.86
C LYS A 137 1.71 11.46 6.70
N ILE A 138 1.63 10.25 7.22
CA ILE A 138 0.37 9.48 7.18
C ILE A 138 -0.67 9.99 8.19
N LYS A 139 -0.22 10.50 9.35
CA LYS A 139 -1.11 11.08 10.38
C LYS A 139 -1.77 12.38 9.93
N VAL A 140 -1.04 13.20 9.16
CA VAL A 140 -1.52 14.46 8.57
C VAL A 140 -1.34 14.36 7.06
N PRO A 141 -2.31 13.74 6.35
CA PRO A 141 -2.19 13.53 4.91
C PRO A 141 -2.08 14.86 4.15
N SER A 142 -1.13 14.94 3.23
CA SER A 142 -0.99 16.08 2.32
C SER A 142 -2.24 16.28 1.45
N SER A 143 -2.50 17.53 1.07
CA SER A 143 -3.41 17.91 -0.03
C SER A 143 -3.03 17.21 -1.34
N ASN A 144 -1.73 16.98 -1.56
CA ASN A 144 -1.24 16.28 -2.72
C ASN A 144 -1.50 14.77 -2.63
N LYS A 145 -2.26 14.26 -3.61
CA LYS A 145 -2.53 12.83 -3.74
C LYS A 145 -1.24 12.03 -3.97
N MET A 146 -0.25 12.57 -4.70
CA MET A 146 1.02 11.89 -4.99
C MET A 146 1.83 11.64 -3.72
N VAL A 147 1.88 12.62 -2.79
CA VAL A 147 2.54 12.45 -1.49
C VAL A 147 1.83 11.37 -0.68
N SER A 148 0.50 11.37 -0.66
CA SER A 148 -0.29 10.35 0.06
C SER A 148 -0.07 8.94 -0.52
N ILE A 149 -0.05 8.81 -1.86
CA ILE A 149 0.25 7.55 -2.56
C ILE A 149 1.68 7.08 -2.26
N ALA A 150 2.66 7.97 -2.35
CA ALA A 150 4.06 7.65 -2.03
C ALA A 150 4.21 7.23 -0.56
N THR A 151 3.48 7.86 0.36
CA THR A 151 3.47 7.51 1.79
C THR A 151 2.97 6.09 2.00
N CYS A 152 1.82 5.73 1.40
CA CYS A 152 1.30 4.35 1.47
C CYS A 152 2.27 3.34 0.84
N THR A 153 2.85 3.65 -0.32
CA THR A 153 3.80 2.77 -1.00
C THR A 153 5.06 2.56 -0.16
N ALA A 154 5.67 3.63 0.37
CA ALA A 154 6.87 3.52 1.19
C ALA A 154 6.61 2.73 2.49
N MET A 155 5.44 2.92 3.12
CA MET A 155 5.06 2.12 4.29
C MET A 155 4.84 0.64 3.92
N ALA A 156 4.31 0.35 2.73
CA ALA A 156 4.17 -1.01 2.23
C ALA A 156 5.54 -1.68 2.04
N SER A 157 6.50 -0.98 1.42
CA SER A 157 7.88 -1.44 1.28
C SER A 157 8.53 -1.71 2.65
N LEU A 158 8.31 -0.84 3.63
CA LEU A 158 8.80 -1.02 5.00
C LEU A 158 8.24 -2.29 5.66
N PHE A 159 6.92 -2.51 5.60
CA PHE A 159 6.30 -3.70 6.20
C PHE A 159 6.64 -5.00 5.47
N MET A 160 6.74 -4.95 4.14
CA MET A 160 7.24 -6.08 3.34
C MET A 160 8.67 -6.44 3.75
N ARG A 161 9.53 -5.45 3.98
CA ARG A 161 10.91 -5.68 4.42
C ARG A 161 10.95 -6.22 5.84
N LEU A 162 10.20 -5.62 6.78
CA LEU A 162 10.11 -6.10 8.17
C LEU A 162 9.62 -7.55 8.28
N ALA A 163 8.70 -7.97 7.41
CA ALA A 163 8.20 -9.35 7.43
C ALA A 163 9.27 -10.41 7.09
N LYS A 164 10.43 -10.01 6.54
CA LYS A 164 11.57 -10.91 6.33
C LYS A 164 12.40 -11.15 7.60
N PHE A 165 12.29 -10.27 8.59
CA PHE A 165 13.05 -10.35 9.85
C PHE A 165 12.24 -11.12 10.89
N SER A 166 12.56 -12.40 11.10
CA SER A 166 11.87 -13.25 12.07
C SER A 166 11.98 -12.72 13.51
N ASN A 167 13.10 -12.10 13.85
CA ASN A 167 13.39 -11.50 15.15
C ASN A 167 12.67 -10.15 15.41
N LEU A 168 12.13 -9.49 14.39
CA LEU A 168 11.45 -8.19 14.51
C LEU A 168 9.91 -8.28 14.41
N LYS A 169 9.35 -9.49 14.40
CA LYS A 169 7.92 -9.72 14.14
C LYS A 169 6.98 -9.00 15.13
N ASP A 170 7.34 -9.00 16.41
CA ASP A 170 6.53 -8.35 17.45
C ASP A 170 6.57 -6.83 17.32
N GLU A 171 7.76 -6.27 17.08
CA GLU A 171 7.91 -4.83 16.86
C GLU A 171 7.19 -4.38 15.58
N ALA A 172 7.35 -5.13 14.49
CA ALA A 172 6.64 -4.90 13.23
C ALA A 172 5.11 -4.91 13.42
N THR A 173 4.60 -5.83 14.26
CA THR A 173 3.17 -5.88 14.62
C THR A 173 2.72 -4.62 15.37
N LEU A 174 3.53 -4.13 16.32
CA LEU A 174 3.26 -2.88 17.06
C LEU A 174 3.27 -1.66 16.13
N LEU A 175 4.23 -1.58 15.20
CA LEU A 175 4.29 -0.51 14.20
C LEU A 175 3.10 -0.56 13.25
N ALA A 176 2.73 -1.75 12.78
CA ALA A 176 1.54 -1.95 11.94
C ALA A 176 0.27 -1.47 12.65
N GLN A 177 0.14 -1.76 13.95
CA GLN A 177 -1.00 -1.31 14.76
C GLN A 177 -1.11 0.22 14.80
N LYS A 178 0.01 0.95 14.90
CA LYS A 178 0.02 2.42 14.87
C LYS A 178 -0.55 2.97 13.55
N VAL A 179 -0.34 2.27 12.44
CA VAL A 179 -0.69 2.71 11.08
C VAL A 179 -2.16 2.47 10.73
N VAL A 180 -2.84 1.50 11.36
CA VAL A 180 -4.23 1.13 11.03
C VAL A 180 -5.18 2.33 11.09
N GLN A 181 -5.17 3.10 12.19
CA GLN A 181 -6.13 4.20 12.34
C GLN A 181 -5.91 5.35 11.33
N PRO A 182 -4.67 5.77 11.01
CA PRO A 182 -4.42 6.66 9.88
C PRO A 182 -4.89 6.10 8.52
N LEU A 183 -4.69 4.81 8.25
CA LEU A 183 -5.17 4.19 7.00
C LEU A 183 -6.69 4.25 6.87
N LEU A 184 -7.41 4.00 7.97
CA LEU A 184 -8.86 4.09 7.97
C LEU A 184 -9.35 5.48 7.56
N ARG A 185 -8.65 6.56 7.96
CA ARG A 185 -8.98 7.93 7.51
C ARG A 185 -8.65 8.16 6.04
N LEU A 186 -7.64 7.48 5.50
CA LEU A 186 -7.30 7.57 4.07
C LEU A 186 -8.30 6.80 3.19
N LEU A 187 -8.95 5.76 3.72
CA LEU A 187 -10.04 5.05 3.03
C LEU A 187 -11.30 5.91 2.84
N ASP A 188 -11.50 6.89 3.74
CA ASP A 188 -12.59 7.87 3.61
C ASP A 188 -12.36 8.83 2.42
N LYS A 189 -11.12 9.00 1.95
CA LYS A 189 -10.82 9.75 0.72
C LYS A 189 -11.31 8.99 -0.53
N ASP A 190 -11.33 9.66 -1.67
CA ASP A 190 -11.70 9.05 -2.95
C ASP A 190 -10.52 8.87 -3.91
N GLY A 191 -10.69 7.94 -4.86
CA GLY A 191 -9.74 7.66 -5.93
C GLY A 191 -8.50 6.90 -5.48
N SER A 192 -7.38 7.19 -6.14
CA SER A 192 -6.12 6.43 -6.02
C SER A 192 -5.50 6.41 -4.61
N VAL A 193 -5.81 7.41 -3.77
CA VAL A 193 -5.32 7.43 -2.37
C VAL A 193 -5.99 6.33 -1.55
N ALA A 194 -7.31 6.15 -1.69
CA ALA A 194 -8.04 5.09 -1.01
C ALA A 194 -7.67 3.71 -1.55
N GLU A 195 -7.42 3.58 -2.86
CA GLU A 195 -6.90 2.35 -3.44
C GLU A 195 -5.57 1.94 -2.80
N LYS A 196 -4.63 2.88 -2.65
CA LYS A 196 -3.33 2.61 -2.03
C LYS A 196 -3.39 2.38 -0.53
N ALA A 197 -4.29 3.04 0.17
CA ALA A 197 -4.57 2.73 1.57
C ALA A 197 -5.17 1.32 1.74
N THR A 198 -6.03 0.89 0.81
CA THR A 198 -6.59 -0.47 0.77
C THR A 198 -5.51 -1.52 0.52
N ASP A 199 -4.62 -1.27 -0.45
CA ASP A 199 -3.48 -2.16 -0.74
C ASP A 199 -2.60 -2.34 0.50
N LEU A 200 -2.25 -1.25 1.19
CA LEU A 200 -1.43 -1.28 2.41
C LEU A 200 -2.15 -1.94 3.59
N LEU A 201 -3.45 -1.70 3.76
CA LEU A 201 -4.24 -2.37 4.80
C LEU A 201 -4.30 -3.89 4.56
N GLY A 202 -4.54 -4.31 3.31
CA GLY A 202 -4.54 -5.73 2.94
C GLY A 202 -3.18 -6.37 3.17
N LEU A 203 -2.09 -5.66 2.87
CA LEU A 203 -0.73 -6.09 3.17
C LEU A 203 -0.51 -6.28 4.68
N ILE A 204 -0.88 -5.30 5.50
CA ILE A 204 -0.77 -5.36 6.96
C ILE A 204 -1.57 -6.56 7.52
N MET A 205 -2.79 -6.78 7.04
CA MET A 205 -3.62 -7.90 7.48
C MET A 205 -3.01 -9.27 7.10
N LYS A 206 -2.36 -9.35 5.93
CA LYS A 206 -1.69 -10.56 5.47
C LYS A 206 -0.42 -10.87 6.28
N LEU A 207 0.38 -9.86 6.58
CA LEU A 207 1.69 -10.03 7.25
C LEU A 207 1.59 -10.02 8.78
N PHE A 208 0.74 -9.16 9.32
CA PHE A 208 0.63 -8.87 10.76
C PHE A 208 -0.85 -8.81 11.21
N PRO A 209 -1.65 -9.89 11.03
CA PRO A 209 -3.10 -9.88 11.26
C PRO A 209 -3.50 -9.38 12.65
N SER A 210 -2.73 -9.70 13.69
CA SER A 210 -2.96 -9.28 15.08
C SER A 210 -2.97 -7.75 15.26
N SER A 211 -2.26 -7.00 14.41
CA SER A 211 -2.20 -5.53 14.45
C SER A 211 -3.57 -4.86 14.21
N VAL A 212 -4.49 -5.55 13.53
CA VAL A 212 -5.81 -5.04 13.15
C VAL A 212 -6.90 -5.46 14.13
N TYR A 213 -6.62 -6.36 15.08
CA TYR A 213 -7.61 -6.98 15.97
C TYR A 213 -8.51 -5.97 16.69
N ARG A 214 -7.93 -4.90 17.25
CA ARG A 214 -8.67 -3.85 17.98
C ARG A 214 -9.56 -2.99 17.06
N HIS A 215 -9.28 -2.98 15.77
CA HIS A 215 -10.01 -2.22 14.76
C HIS A 215 -10.90 -3.09 13.86
N PHE A 216 -11.00 -4.41 14.12
CA PHE A 216 -11.70 -5.37 13.27
C PHE A 216 -13.08 -4.87 12.80
N ASN A 217 -13.97 -4.53 13.75
CA ASN A 217 -15.34 -4.12 13.42
C ASN A 217 -15.37 -2.81 12.60
N LYS A 218 -14.42 -1.91 12.87
CA LYS A 218 -14.31 -0.61 12.18
C LYS A 218 -13.78 -0.79 10.75
N VAL A 219 -12.79 -1.66 10.56
CA VAL A 219 -12.28 -2.04 9.24
C VAL A 219 -13.38 -2.68 8.41
N GLU A 220 -14.09 -3.67 8.98
CA GLU A 220 -15.22 -4.33 8.33
C GLU A 220 -16.27 -3.32 7.86
N SER A 221 -16.68 -2.42 8.76
CA SER A 221 -17.70 -1.42 8.48
C SER A 221 -17.28 -0.41 7.41
N ILE A 222 -16.05 0.13 7.47
CA ILE A 222 -15.56 1.11 6.48
C ILE A 222 -15.43 0.47 5.09
N ILE A 223 -14.84 -0.72 5.01
CA ILE A 223 -14.68 -1.42 3.72
C ILE A 223 -16.04 -1.78 3.14
N ALA A 224 -16.97 -2.31 3.95
CA ALA A 224 -18.32 -2.63 3.52
C ALA A 224 -19.05 -1.38 3.03
N ALA A 225 -19.02 -0.28 3.79
CA ALA A 225 -19.64 0.99 3.39
C ALA A 225 -19.07 1.52 2.07
N LYS A 226 -17.75 1.41 1.86
CA LYS A 226 -17.09 1.87 0.62
C LYS A 226 -17.50 1.03 -0.58
N ILE A 227 -17.60 -0.30 -0.44
CA ILE A 227 -18.15 -1.19 -1.49
C ILE A 227 -19.60 -0.83 -1.78
N MET A 228 -20.42 -0.64 -0.74
CA MET A 228 -21.85 -0.32 -0.85
C MET A 228 -22.13 1.11 -1.31
N SER A 229 -21.16 2.01 -1.30
CA SER A 229 -21.33 3.39 -1.78
C SER A 229 -21.53 3.49 -3.29
N GLY A 230 -21.07 2.49 -4.05
CA GLY A 230 -21.06 2.52 -5.51
C GLY A 230 -20.13 3.56 -6.13
N GLN A 231 -19.32 4.27 -5.33
CA GLN A 231 -18.42 5.33 -5.79
C GLN A 231 -17.05 4.79 -6.26
N CYS A 232 -16.80 3.50 -6.06
CA CYS A 232 -15.54 2.87 -6.44
C CYS A 232 -15.63 2.30 -7.86
N ASN A 233 -14.55 2.45 -8.63
CA ASN A 233 -14.40 1.70 -9.88
C ASN A 233 -14.31 0.19 -9.57
N LEU A 234 -14.59 -0.66 -10.57
CA LEU A 234 -14.63 -2.11 -10.39
C LEU A 234 -13.32 -2.68 -9.82
N GLN A 235 -12.16 -2.14 -10.21
CA GLN A 235 -10.86 -2.61 -9.74
C GLN A 235 -10.65 -2.28 -8.25
N HIS A 236 -11.01 -1.07 -7.83
CA HIS A 236 -10.96 -0.67 -6.44
C HIS A 236 -11.94 -1.48 -5.58
N SER A 237 -13.17 -1.70 -6.06
CA SER A 237 -14.16 -2.55 -5.36
C SER A 237 -13.65 -3.98 -5.18
N LYS A 238 -12.96 -4.54 -6.17
CA LYS A 238 -12.31 -5.87 -6.05
C LYS A 238 -11.18 -5.86 -5.02
N LYS A 239 -10.36 -4.81 -4.96
CA LYS A 239 -9.32 -4.66 -3.92
C LYS A 239 -9.93 -4.58 -2.52
N LEU A 240 -10.97 -3.76 -2.35
CA LEU A 240 -11.73 -3.67 -1.09
C LEU A 240 -12.30 -5.03 -0.70
N ALA A 241 -12.91 -5.76 -1.64
CA ALA A 241 -13.42 -7.10 -1.42
C ALA A 241 -12.33 -8.11 -1.05
N SER A 242 -11.17 -8.06 -1.70
CA SER A 242 -10.00 -8.89 -1.32
C SER A 242 -9.49 -8.55 0.07
N THR A 243 -9.42 -7.27 0.46
CA THR A 243 -9.04 -6.87 1.82
C THR A 243 -10.10 -7.29 2.85
N LEU A 244 -11.39 -7.20 2.53
CA LEU A 244 -12.48 -7.69 3.37
C LEU A 244 -12.35 -9.20 3.62
N ALA A 245 -12.02 -9.97 2.57
CA ALA A 245 -11.81 -11.41 2.66
C ALA A 245 -10.65 -11.80 3.57
N LEU A 246 -9.71 -10.89 3.88
CA LEU A 246 -8.61 -11.17 4.82
C LEU A 246 -9.03 -11.03 6.30
N LEU A 247 -10.18 -10.42 6.60
CA LEU A 247 -10.59 -10.19 7.99
C LEU A 247 -10.74 -11.47 8.82
N PRO A 248 -11.25 -12.61 8.32
CA PRO A 248 -11.29 -13.85 9.08
C PRO A 248 -9.91 -14.30 9.60
N CYS A 249 -8.81 -13.92 8.96
CA CYS A 249 -7.45 -14.17 9.48
C CYS A 249 -7.13 -13.38 10.77
N VAL A 250 -7.76 -12.21 10.98
CA VAL A 250 -7.51 -11.33 12.13
C VAL A 250 -8.20 -11.86 13.39
N ARG A 251 -9.40 -12.41 13.24
CA ARG A 251 -10.14 -13.09 14.31
C ARG A 251 -10.27 -14.57 13.95
N VAL A 252 -9.27 -15.32 14.39
CA VAL A 252 -9.21 -16.79 14.29
C VAL A 252 -10.27 -17.38 15.24
N SER A 253 -11.54 -17.32 14.86
CA SER A 253 -12.63 -18.03 15.51
C SER A 253 -13.31 -18.93 14.49
N HIS A 254 -13.77 -20.11 14.91
CA HIS A 254 -14.38 -21.12 14.03
C HIS A 254 -15.53 -20.59 13.15
N ASN A 255 -16.18 -19.50 13.57
CA ASN A 255 -17.36 -18.94 12.93
C ASN A 255 -17.11 -17.60 12.21
N SER A 256 -15.90 -17.04 12.22
CA SER A 256 -15.66 -15.72 11.61
C SER A 256 -15.86 -15.73 10.09
N LEU A 257 -15.37 -16.79 9.43
CA LEU A 257 -15.52 -16.99 7.98
C LEU A 257 -16.99 -17.18 7.57
N SER A 258 -17.67 -18.15 8.21
CA SER A 258 -19.07 -18.48 7.90
C SER A 258 -20.00 -17.30 8.14
N LEU A 259 -19.81 -16.57 9.24
CA LEU A 259 -20.58 -15.37 9.55
C LEU A 259 -20.37 -14.28 8.49
N MET A 260 -19.14 -14.07 8.02
CA MET A 260 -18.85 -13.07 7.00
C MET A 260 -19.47 -13.44 5.65
N ILE A 261 -19.35 -14.72 5.24
CA ILE A 261 -20.00 -15.23 4.02
C ILE A 261 -21.53 -15.04 4.13
N GLN A 262 -22.14 -15.41 5.26
CA GLN A 262 -23.58 -15.22 5.49
C GLN A 262 -23.98 -13.75 5.37
N LYS A 263 -23.26 -12.82 6.02
CA LYS A 263 -23.53 -11.38 5.90
C LYS A 263 -23.50 -10.92 4.44
N ILE A 264 -22.50 -11.37 3.68
CA ILE A 264 -22.39 -11.01 2.26
C ILE A 264 -23.55 -11.58 1.45
N LEU A 265 -23.93 -12.84 1.67
CA LEU A 265 -25.05 -13.47 0.97
C LEU A 265 -26.38 -12.76 1.27
N VAL A 266 -26.63 -12.32 2.50
CA VAL A 266 -27.81 -11.49 2.83
C VAL A 266 -27.82 -10.21 2.01
N VAL A 267 -26.69 -9.49 1.94
CA VAL A 267 -26.60 -8.24 1.18
C VAL A 267 -26.82 -8.48 -0.31
N VAL A 268 -26.24 -9.54 -0.87
CA VAL A 268 -26.45 -9.93 -2.27
C VAL A 268 -27.93 -10.26 -2.52
N ASN A 269 -28.57 -11.03 -1.63
CA ASN A 269 -30.00 -11.35 -1.74
C ASN A 269 -30.85 -10.08 -1.74
N ASN A 270 -30.58 -9.14 -0.83
CA ASN A 270 -31.31 -7.87 -0.74
C ASN A 270 -31.14 -7.00 -2.00
N LEU A 271 -29.93 -6.95 -2.57
CA LEU A 271 -29.68 -6.21 -3.82
C LEU A 271 -30.39 -6.85 -5.03
N LEU A 272 -30.50 -8.18 -5.06
CA LEU A 272 -31.23 -8.89 -6.10
C LEU A 272 -32.75 -8.73 -5.93
N ASN A 273 -33.27 -8.86 -4.72
CA ASN A 273 -34.69 -8.66 -4.39
C ASN A 273 -35.16 -7.23 -4.73
N GLY A 274 -34.30 -6.24 -4.45
CA GLY A 274 -34.55 -4.85 -4.78
C GLY A 274 -34.70 -4.56 -6.29
N TYR A 275 -34.21 -5.46 -7.14
CA TYR A 275 -34.36 -5.38 -8.60
C TYR A 275 -35.55 -6.19 -9.12
N THR A 276 -35.74 -7.40 -8.59
CA THR A 276 -36.82 -8.29 -9.04
C THR A 276 -38.18 -7.86 -8.51
N GLY A 277 -38.24 -7.14 -7.38
CA GLY A 277 -39.47 -6.90 -6.63
C GLY A 277 -40.06 -8.18 -6.00
N PHE A 278 -39.35 -9.30 -6.12
CA PHE A 278 -39.72 -10.59 -5.54
C PHE A 278 -38.74 -10.91 -4.42
N GLU A 279 -39.27 -11.40 -3.29
CA GLU A 279 -38.44 -12.02 -2.26
C GLU A 279 -37.85 -13.32 -2.82
N LEU A 280 -36.62 -13.27 -3.33
CA LEU A 280 -35.87 -14.47 -3.66
C LEU A 280 -35.70 -15.29 -2.37
N MET A 281 -35.79 -16.62 -2.54
CA MET A 281 -35.58 -17.58 -1.47
C MET A 281 -34.32 -17.20 -0.68
N PRO A 282 -34.40 -17.06 0.66
CA PRO A 282 -33.27 -16.61 1.44
C PRO A 282 -32.03 -17.46 1.14
N LEU A 283 -30.91 -16.82 0.81
CA LEU A 283 -29.62 -17.50 0.63
C LEU A 283 -29.06 -18.10 1.93
N ILE A 284 -29.82 -18.01 3.03
CA ILE A 284 -29.52 -18.56 4.34
C ILE A 284 -30.70 -19.44 4.78
N SER A 285 -30.40 -20.61 5.36
CA SER A 285 -31.41 -21.55 5.84
C SER A 285 -32.43 -20.90 6.78
N PRO A 286 -33.74 -21.14 6.57
CA PRO A 286 -34.80 -20.62 7.44
C PRO A 286 -34.67 -21.28 8.83
N GLY A 287 -34.22 -20.50 9.81
CA GLY A 287 -33.99 -20.97 11.19
C GLY A 287 -32.73 -20.41 11.85
N SER A 288 -31.78 -19.87 11.07
CA SER A 288 -30.63 -19.15 11.65
C SER A 288 -30.99 -17.69 11.93
N LYS A 289 -30.62 -17.17 13.11
CA LYS A 289 -30.77 -15.74 13.41
C LYS A 289 -29.97 -14.96 12.37
N PRO A 290 -30.55 -13.93 11.71
CA PRO A 290 -29.81 -13.15 10.73
C PRO A 290 -28.56 -12.58 11.41
N PRO A 291 -27.39 -12.65 10.77
CA PRO A 291 -26.17 -12.13 11.34
C PRO A 291 -26.35 -10.63 11.58
N PRO A 292 -25.79 -10.08 12.68
CA PRO A 292 -25.87 -8.64 12.90
C PRO A 292 -25.25 -7.91 11.70
N LEU A 293 -26.04 -7.06 11.04
CA LEU A 293 -25.59 -6.20 9.96
C LEU A 293 -24.39 -5.38 10.45
N SER A 294 -23.32 -5.35 9.66
CA SER A 294 -22.05 -4.75 10.08
C SER A 294 -22.16 -3.23 10.25
N GLY A 295 -22.05 -2.78 11.50
CA GLY A 295 -21.91 -1.35 11.85
C GLY A 295 -23.25 -0.62 11.94
N GLY A 296 -23.42 0.17 13.01
CA GLY A 296 -24.69 0.78 13.41
C GLY A 296 -25.30 1.76 12.40
N GLN A 297 -26.63 1.70 12.33
CA GLN A 297 -27.53 2.74 11.80
C GLN A 297 -27.08 3.46 10.52
N THR A 298 -27.03 2.71 9.41
CA THR A 298 -27.74 3.20 8.22
C THR A 298 -28.83 2.18 7.97
N THR A 299 -30.09 2.57 8.20
CA THR A 299 -31.22 1.94 7.53
C THR A 299 -30.88 1.91 6.05
N TYR A 300 -30.47 0.74 5.55
CA TYR A 300 -30.41 0.46 4.13
C TYR A 300 -31.85 0.42 3.65
N GLY A 301 -32.46 1.60 3.57
CA GLY A 301 -33.84 1.81 3.18
C GLY A 301 -33.98 1.41 1.72
N ASP A 302 -34.99 0.59 1.46
CA ASP A 302 -35.55 0.22 0.16
C ASP A 302 -34.61 0.42 -1.02
N TRP A 303 -33.81 -0.60 -1.30
CA TRP A 303 -33.08 -0.72 -2.56
C TRP A 303 -34.05 -1.00 -3.72
N ASN A 304 -35.05 -0.16 -3.92
CA ASN A 304 -35.96 -0.28 -5.06
C ASN A 304 -35.26 0.28 -6.29
N PHE A 305 -34.71 -0.62 -7.11
CA PHE A 305 -34.09 -0.26 -8.38
C PHE A 305 -35.19 -0.04 -9.42
N HIS A 306 -35.80 1.15 -9.41
CA HIS A 306 -36.82 1.55 -10.38
C HIS A 306 -36.31 1.66 -11.83
N SER A 307 -35.02 1.47 -12.09
CA SER A 307 -34.49 1.40 -13.45
C SER A 307 -33.35 0.39 -13.59
N ALA A 308 -33.38 -0.36 -14.69
CA ALA A 308 -32.30 -1.27 -15.08
C ALA A 308 -30.95 -0.55 -15.14
N LYS A 309 -30.93 0.75 -15.51
CA LYS A 309 -29.71 1.56 -15.51
C LYS A 309 -29.09 1.69 -14.11
N LYS A 310 -29.89 1.98 -13.07
CA LYS A 310 -29.38 2.06 -11.69
C LYS A 310 -28.90 0.69 -11.20
N PHE A 311 -29.65 -0.37 -11.50
CA PHE A 311 -29.22 -1.74 -11.16
C PHE A 311 -27.86 -2.10 -11.80
N CYS A 312 -27.71 -1.89 -13.10
CA CYS A 312 -26.48 -2.21 -13.82
C CYS A 312 -25.29 -1.34 -13.40
N THR A 313 -25.51 -0.06 -13.06
CA THR A 313 -24.43 0.86 -12.68
C THR A 313 -24.00 0.74 -11.22
N PHE A 314 -24.89 0.30 -10.33
CA PHE A 314 -24.62 0.22 -8.90
C PHE A 314 -24.62 -1.22 -8.37
N ALA A 315 -25.74 -1.94 -8.53
CA ALA A 315 -25.94 -3.25 -7.91
C ALA A 315 -25.01 -4.30 -8.52
N VAL A 316 -24.88 -4.34 -9.84
CA VAL A 316 -24.05 -5.35 -10.53
C VAL A 316 -22.57 -5.26 -10.11
N PRO A 317 -21.90 -4.09 -10.11
CA PRO A 317 -20.52 -3.97 -9.60
C PRO A 317 -20.39 -4.35 -8.13
N THR A 318 -21.38 -3.96 -7.31
CA THR A 318 -21.40 -4.24 -5.87
C THR A 318 -21.53 -5.75 -5.61
N ILE A 319 -22.50 -6.41 -6.26
CA ILE A 319 -22.67 -7.87 -6.22
C ILE A 319 -21.41 -8.56 -6.71
N SER A 320 -20.82 -8.11 -7.84
CA SER A 320 -19.57 -8.68 -8.36
C SER A 320 -18.43 -8.61 -7.35
N ALA A 321 -18.24 -7.48 -6.67
CA ALA A 321 -17.23 -7.32 -5.62
C ALA A 321 -17.52 -8.22 -4.41
N LEU A 322 -18.77 -8.31 -3.98
CA LEU A 322 -19.20 -9.15 -2.87
C LEU A 322 -19.01 -10.65 -3.16
N ILE A 323 -19.39 -11.11 -4.35
CA ILE A 323 -19.17 -12.49 -4.79
C ILE A 323 -17.66 -12.79 -4.92
N HIS A 324 -16.87 -11.83 -5.41
CA HIS A 324 -15.41 -11.93 -5.41
C HIS A 324 -14.84 -12.09 -3.99
N CYS A 325 -15.37 -11.36 -3.00
CA CYS A 325 -15.01 -11.51 -1.60
C CYS A 325 -15.29 -12.94 -1.09
N CYS A 326 -16.49 -13.48 -1.36
CA CYS A 326 -16.83 -14.88 -1.02
C CYS A 326 -15.90 -15.88 -1.70
N SER A 327 -15.60 -15.71 -2.99
CA SER A 327 -14.69 -16.58 -3.74
C SER A 327 -13.29 -16.58 -3.14
N MET A 328 -12.75 -15.39 -2.80
CA MET A 328 -11.47 -15.26 -2.10
C MET A 328 -11.50 -15.95 -0.74
N MET A 329 -12.58 -15.80 0.03
CA MET A 329 -12.75 -16.45 1.32
C MET A 329 -12.82 -17.98 1.24
N LEU A 330 -13.36 -18.53 0.15
CA LEU A 330 -13.42 -19.98 -0.05
C LEU A 330 -12.12 -20.57 -0.59
N THR A 331 -11.24 -19.76 -1.19
CA THR A 331 -10.02 -20.22 -1.86
C THR A 331 -8.74 -19.87 -1.11
N THR A 332 -8.78 -18.91 -0.18
CA THR A 332 -7.64 -18.51 0.64
C THR A 332 -7.40 -19.53 1.75
N SER A 333 -6.14 -19.91 1.98
CA SER A 333 -5.77 -20.74 3.13
C SER A 333 -5.83 -19.91 4.41
N TYR A 334 -6.80 -20.18 5.27
CA TYR A 334 -6.85 -19.65 6.63
C TYR A 334 -6.13 -20.62 7.57
N PRO A 335 -5.52 -20.14 8.66
CA PRO A 335 -4.90 -21.00 9.68
C PRO A 335 -5.89 -21.90 10.44
N ILE A 336 -7.15 -22.04 9.98
CA ILE A 336 -8.18 -22.91 10.53
C ILE A 336 -8.83 -23.70 9.40
N GLN A 337 -9.09 -24.99 9.65
CA GLN A 337 -10.02 -25.80 8.87
C GLN A 337 -11.45 -25.26 9.04
N CYS A 338 -11.88 -24.34 8.17
CA CYS A 338 -13.26 -23.86 8.14
C CYS A 338 -13.97 -24.43 6.92
N LEU A 339 -14.58 -25.62 7.06
CA LEU A 339 -15.67 -26.14 6.20
C LEU A 339 -16.18 -27.47 6.81
N ARG A 340 -17.07 -27.39 7.80
CA ARG A 340 -18.16 -28.37 7.96
C ARG A 340 -19.45 -27.59 7.75
N TRP A 341 -20.13 -27.87 6.64
CA TRP A 341 -21.49 -27.39 6.39
C TRP A 341 -22.48 -28.18 7.23
#